data_AF-A0A7X3WM85-F1
#
_entry.id   AF-A0A7X3WM85-F1
#
_cell.length_a   1.000
_cell.length_b   1.000
_cell.length_c   1.000
_cell.angle_alpha   90.00
_cell.angle_beta   90.00
_cell.angle_gamma   90.00
#
_symmetry.space_group_name_H-M   'P 1'
#
loop_
_entity.id
_entity.type
_entity.pdbx_description
1 polymer ?
#
loop_
_entity_poly.entity_id
_entity_poly.type
_entity_poly.pdbx_seq_one_letter_code
_entity_poly.pdbx_strand_id
1 'polypeptide(L)'
;MAFQSIDNLQKAFATQMFDYASDKKKAAGRALGTLVEIVAYYTFCAWELSDHIVIERKIEEFANPDISHNVEFSLHPVKARQLATLNPVSLPITPSKIKRELPFLAGHTLKSVQVLGKNLIRKNATVLTETESGPVIANIEALDDGCCWLSVCALSPDPFAIVECKRVGVQEGMKKGPQTIEKAKQGSYVARSVSALQKVRLRNGQFQGVIETSDGEFRSGPYSSLQREIINNPSLTAFPGFILTIGVVSNHGNWFTSDNQNKELKVLAQSYDWLLFLTDHGLAKFINDLLLEPVSGFEPVRNAFTESYQGTRGTNKFTKSRIDFEADKTLRRYFADHSTEIESWFNVISPENRTLGELQSDLNTLARRGES
;
A
#
# COMPACT_ATOMS: atom_id res chain seq x y z
N MET A 1 18.21 19.51 11.27
CA MET A 1 18.40 20.33 10.02
C MET A 1 17.48 19.76 8.94
N ALA A 2 16.57 20.54 8.33
CA ALA A 2 15.68 20.00 7.30
C ALA A 2 16.44 19.67 5.99
N PHE A 3 16.47 18.39 5.60
CA PHE A 3 17.09 17.98 4.34
C PHE A 3 16.27 18.51 3.16
N GLN A 4 16.89 19.29 2.29
CA GLN A 4 16.22 19.91 1.13
C GLN A 4 15.93 18.95 -0.03
N SER A 5 16.54 17.75 -0.04
CA SER A 5 16.30 16.73 -1.08
C SER A 5 16.47 15.32 -0.53
N ILE A 6 15.75 14.36 -1.14
CA ILE A 6 15.87 12.95 -0.76
C ILE A 6 17.28 12.39 -1.06
N ASP A 7 18.01 12.94 -2.03
CA ASP A 7 19.40 12.54 -2.31
C ASP A 7 20.35 12.90 -1.17
N ASN A 8 20.19 14.09 -0.59
CA ASN A 8 20.96 14.50 0.59
C ASN A 8 20.63 13.63 1.80
N LEU A 9 19.36 13.27 1.93
CA LEU A 9 18.90 12.37 2.97
C LEU A 9 19.41 10.93 2.77
N GLN A 10 19.47 10.44 1.53
CA GLN A 10 20.07 9.14 1.22
C GLN A 10 21.57 9.12 1.54
N LYS A 11 22.28 10.21 1.26
CA LYS A 11 23.68 10.39 1.67
C LYS A 11 23.81 10.38 3.19
N ALA A 12 22.94 11.10 3.90
CA ALA A 12 22.90 11.10 5.37
C ALA A 12 22.66 9.70 5.93
N PHE A 13 21.67 8.95 5.43
CA PHE A 13 21.44 7.56 5.82
C PHE A 13 22.64 6.66 5.54
N ALA A 14 23.23 6.78 4.35
CA ALA A 14 24.37 5.96 3.94
C ALA A 14 25.56 6.13 4.89
N THR A 15 25.78 7.36 5.39
CA THR A 15 26.87 7.67 6.34
C THR A 15 26.50 7.35 7.79
N GLN A 16 25.29 7.69 8.23
CA GLN A 16 24.92 7.62 9.66
C GLN A 16 24.41 6.25 10.10
N MET A 17 23.76 5.49 9.21
CA MET A 17 23.06 4.25 9.57
C MET A 17 23.55 3.02 8.81
N PHE A 18 24.04 3.18 7.59
CA PHE A 18 24.46 2.05 6.74
C PHE A 18 25.97 1.94 6.60
N ASP A 19 26.75 2.48 7.52
CA ASP A 19 28.21 2.46 7.46
C ASP A 19 28.79 1.03 7.43
N TYR A 20 28.06 0.08 8.03
CA TYR A 20 28.39 -1.35 8.04
C TYR A 20 28.21 -2.04 6.68
N ALA A 21 27.44 -1.46 5.76
CA ALA A 21 27.06 -2.11 4.51
C ALA A 21 28.15 -1.97 3.43
N SER A 22 28.41 -3.04 2.68
CA SER A 22 29.36 -3.02 1.56
C SER A 22 28.94 -2.10 0.42
N ASP A 23 27.63 -1.95 0.19
CA ASP A 23 27.03 -0.97 -0.71
C ASP A 23 26.04 -0.10 0.05
N LYS A 24 26.57 0.91 0.74
CA LYS A 24 25.83 1.85 1.61
C LYS A 24 24.71 2.57 0.86
N LYS A 25 24.97 2.99 -0.38
CA LYS A 25 24.00 3.71 -1.23
C LYS A 25 22.82 2.81 -1.57
N LYS A 26 23.06 1.55 -1.94
CA LYS A 26 21.99 0.59 -2.22
C LYS A 26 21.21 0.20 -0.96
N ALA A 27 21.86 0.06 0.18
CA ALA A 27 21.21 -0.22 1.47
C ALA A 27 20.26 0.93 1.88
N ALA A 28 20.78 2.16 1.93
CA ALA A 28 19.97 3.36 2.16
C ALA A 28 18.83 3.49 1.14
N GLY A 29 19.11 3.14 -0.11
CA GLY A 29 18.11 3.19 -1.16
C GLY A 29 16.95 2.20 -0.99
N ARG A 30 17.23 0.99 -0.50
CA ARG A 30 16.19 0.01 -0.16
C ARG A 30 15.35 0.47 1.03
N ALA A 31 15.99 1.04 2.05
CA ALA A 31 15.29 1.58 3.21
C ALA A 31 14.31 2.69 2.81
N LEU A 32 14.72 3.59 1.90
CA LEU A 32 13.81 4.62 1.35
C LEU A 32 12.61 4.02 0.61
N GLY A 33 12.78 2.92 -0.13
CA GLY A 33 11.67 2.20 -0.73
C GLY A 33 10.69 1.68 0.32
N THR A 34 11.21 1.07 1.39
CA THR A 34 10.38 0.61 2.52
C THR A 34 9.65 1.77 3.20
N LEU A 35 10.25 2.94 3.31
CA LEU A 35 9.60 4.12 3.90
C LEU A 35 8.42 4.62 3.04
N VAL A 36 8.53 4.57 1.71
CA VAL A 36 7.40 4.89 0.81
C VAL A 36 6.24 3.92 1.05
N GLU A 37 6.53 2.62 1.15
CA GLU A 37 5.53 1.60 1.44
C GLU A 37 4.86 1.80 2.81
N ILE A 38 5.64 2.18 3.83
CA ILE A 38 5.14 2.49 5.19
C ILE A 38 4.22 3.71 5.13
N VAL A 39 4.65 4.81 4.48
CA VAL A 39 3.83 6.02 4.36
C VAL A 39 2.52 5.72 3.64
N ALA A 40 2.56 4.97 2.54
CA ALA A 40 1.35 4.56 1.83
C ALA A 40 0.43 3.70 2.72
N TYR A 41 0.97 2.66 3.37
CA TYR A 41 0.19 1.76 4.23
C TYR A 41 -0.51 2.51 5.37
N TYR A 42 0.21 3.37 6.10
CA TYR A 42 -0.38 4.09 7.23
C TYR A 42 -1.30 5.23 6.80
N THR A 43 -1.14 5.79 5.60
CA THR A 43 -2.13 6.69 4.99
C THR A 43 -3.46 5.96 4.80
N PHE A 44 -3.45 4.76 4.19
CA PHE A 44 -4.67 3.96 4.05
C PHE A 44 -5.24 3.49 5.38
N CYS A 45 -4.40 3.22 6.39
CA CYS A 45 -4.89 2.92 7.74
C CYS A 45 -5.61 4.12 8.37
N ALA A 46 -5.08 5.34 8.20
CA ALA A 46 -5.72 6.57 8.68
C ALA A 46 -7.05 6.86 7.96
N TRP A 47 -7.21 6.34 6.75
CA TRP A 47 -8.49 6.35 6.02
C TRP A 47 -9.43 5.19 6.40
N GLU A 48 -9.12 4.45 7.48
CA GLU A 48 -9.92 3.32 7.98
C GLU A 48 -10.00 2.12 7.01
N LEU A 49 -9.06 2.01 6.07
CA LEU A 49 -9.06 0.93 5.07
C LEU A 49 -8.25 -0.30 5.52
N SER A 50 -7.75 -0.36 6.75
CA SER A 50 -6.89 -1.46 7.22
C SER A 50 -7.54 -2.84 7.14
N ASP A 51 -8.87 -2.89 7.30
CA ASP A 51 -9.67 -4.12 7.24
C ASP A 51 -9.95 -4.58 5.81
N HIS A 52 -9.61 -3.77 4.80
CA HIS A 52 -9.75 -4.11 3.39
C HIS A 52 -8.44 -4.60 2.76
N ILE A 53 -7.30 -4.37 3.40
CA ILE A 53 -5.98 -4.57 2.79
C ILE A 53 -5.52 -6.02 2.91
N VAL A 54 -5.01 -6.56 1.81
CA VAL A 54 -4.13 -7.73 1.79
C VAL A 54 -2.78 -7.31 1.21
N ILE A 55 -1.71 -7.60 1.94
CA ILE A 55 -0.33 -7.20 1.59
C ILE A 55 0.34 -8.30 0.75
N GLU A 56 1.07 -7.91 -0.29
CA GLU A 56 1.86 -8.82 -1.15
C GLU A 56 1.01 -9.94 -1.78
N ARG A 57 -0.22 -9.60 -2.23
CA ARG A 57 -1.15 -10.57 -2.84
C ARG A 57 -0.83 -10.74 -4.33
N LYS A 58 -0.94 -11.98 -4.80
CA LYS A 58 -0.96 -12.32 -6.22
C LYS A 58 -2.31 -11.92 -6.83
N ILE A 59 -2.30 -11.05 -7.83
CA ILE A 59 -3.46 -10.60 -8.61
C ILE A 59 -3.29 -11.09 -10.04
N GLU A 60 -4.34 -11.70 -10.59
CA GLU A 60 -4.37 -12.22 -11.94
C GLU A 60 -4.63 -11.10 -12.95
N GLU A 61 -4.15 -11.26 -14.18
CA GLU A 61 -4.57 -10.39 -15.28
C GLU A 61 -6.05 -10.63 -15.59
N PHE A 62 -6.75 -9.58 -16.02
CA PHE A 62 -8.16 -9.68 -16.33
C PHE A 62 -8.38 -10.75 -17.41
N ALA A 63 -9.26 -11.70 -17.10
CA ALA A 63 -9.60 -12.85 -17.94
C ALA A 63 -8.40 -13.75 -18.33
N ASN A 64 -7.28 -13.71 -17.59
CA ASN A 64 -6.11 -14.54 -17.84
C ASN A 64 -5.45 -15.01 -16.53
N PRO A 65 -5.97 -16.08 -15.89
CA PRO A 65 -5.49 -16.56 -14.59
C PRO A 65 -4.07 -17.16 -14.63
N ASP A 66 -3.57 -17.51 -15.82
CA ASP A 66 -2.22 -18.06 -16.00
C ASP A 66 -1.14 -16.99 -15.79
N ILE A 67 -1.49 -15.70 -15.90
CA ILE A 67 -0.59 -14.57 -15.69
C ILE A 67 -0.99 -13.82 -14.42
N SER A 68 -0.03 -13.63 -13.53
CA SER A 68 -0.30 -13.01 -12.24
C SER A 68 0.87 -12.20 -11.70
N HIS A 69 0.56 -11.17 -10.92
CA HIS A 69 1.51 -10.20 -10.41
C HIS A 69 1.35 -10.05 -8.90
N ASN A 70 2.46 -9.98 -8.17
CA ASN A 70 2.41 -9.64 -6.74
C ASN A 70 2.36 -8.12 -6.61
N VAL A 71 1.27 -7.60 -6.07
CA VAL A 71 1.08 -6.17 -5.80
C VAL A 71 1.40 -5.84 -4.35
N GLU A 72 1.77 -4.59 -4.06
CA GLU A 72 2.13 -4.20 -2.68
C GLU A 72 0.92 -4.30 -1.75
N PHE A 73 -0.21 -3.73 -2.18
CA PHE A 73 -1.50 -3.81 -1.50
C PHE A 73 -2.60 -4.14 -2.50
N SER A 74 -3.54 -4.99 -2.08
CA SER A 74 -4.83 -5.16 -2.73
C SER A 74 -5.92 -4.86 -1.72
N LEU A 75 -6.92 -4.08 -2.10
CA LEU A 75 -8.03 -3.70 -1.23
C LEU A 75 -9.29 -4.42 -1.70
N HIS A 76 -9.94 -5.11 -0.76
CA HIS A 76 -11.06 -6.00 -1.03
C HIS A 76 -12.28 -5.55 -0.24
N PRO A 77 -13.50 -5.70 -0.78
CA PRO A 77 -14.70 -5.47 0.00
C PRO A 77 -14.77 -6.43 1.20
N VAL A 78 -15.17 -5.91 2.37
CA VAL A 78 -15.36 -6.70 3.59
C VAL A 78 -16.76 -7.30 3.55
N LYS A 79 -16.84 -8.63 3.48
CA LYS A 79 -18.12 -9.38 3.48
C LYS A 79 -18.64 -9.61 4.88
N ALA A 80 -17.73 -9.83 5.84
CA ALA A 80 -18.08 -10.00 7.24
C ALA A 80 -16.91 -9.53 8.11
N ARG A 81 -17.23 -8.84 9.20
CA ARG A 81 -16.28 -8.39 10.22
C ARG A 81 -16.71 -8.93 11.58
N GLN A 82 -15.79 -9.58 12.29
CA GLN A 82 -16.00 -10.04 13.66
C GLN A 82 -14.88 -9.53 14.56
N LEU A 83 -15.25 -9.11 15.77
CA LEU A 83 -14.29 -8.75 16.80
C LEU A 83 -13.98 -9.98 17.65
N ALA A 84 -12.70 -10.23 17.89
CA ALA A 84 -12.23 -11.27 18.80
C ALA A 84 -11.48 -10.63 19.97
N THR A 85 -11.67 -11.21 21.15
CA THR A 85 -10.92 -10.82 22.36
C THR A 85 -10.18 -12.05 22.87
N LEU A 86 -8.86 -11.96 22.97
CA LEU A 86 -8.04 -13.00 23.59
C LEU A 86 -7.71 -12.58 25.02
N ASN A 87 -8.30 -13.26 26.00
CA ASN A 87 -8.07 -13.01 27.42
C ASN A 87 -8.07 -14.34 28.22
N PRO A 88 -6.95 -14.73 28.87
CA PRO A 88 -5.66 -14.04 28.88
C PRO A 88 -4.90 -14.16 27.56
N VAL A 89 -4.14 -13.13 27.20
CA VAL A 89 -3.22 -13.17 26.06
C VAL A 89 -2.08 -14.13 26.34
N SER A 90 -1.89 -15.08 25.42
CA SER A 90 -0.71 -15.93 25.38
C SER A 90 0.02 -15.73 24.06
N LEU A 91 1.28 -15.30 24.09
CA LEU A 91 2.10 -15.13 22.89
C LEU A 91 2.78 -16.46 22.45
N PRO A 92 3.02 -16.66 21.14
CA PRO A 92 2.59 -15.80 20.03
C PRO A 92 1.08 -15.93 19.79
N ILE A 93 0.46 -14.89 19.23
CA ILE A 93 -0.92 -14.96 18.73
C ILE A 93 -0.87 -15.63 17.35
N THR A 94 -1.60 -16.73 17.21
CA THR A 94 -1.65 -17.54 15.98
C THR A 94 -3.10 -17.74 15.53
N PRO A 95 -3.34 -18.06 14.25
CA PRO A 95 -4.67 -18.40 13.76
C PRO A 95 -5.37 -19.48 14.59
N SER A 96 -4.64 -20.49 15.08
CA SER A 96 -5.22 -21.54 15.92
C SER A 96 -5.73 -21.05 17.28
N LYS A 97 -5.16 -19.97 17.83
CA LYS A 97 -5.66 -19.33 19.05
C LYS A 97 -6.90 -18.48 18.75
N ILE A 98 -6.86 -17.72 17.66
CA ILE A 98 -7.99 -16.88 17.22
C ILE A 98 -9.22 -17.75 16.89
N LYS A 99 -9.03 -18.90 16.25
CA LYS A 99 -10.09 -19.87 15.93
C LYS A 99 -10.87 -20.36 17.16
N ARG A 100 -10.29 -20.34 18.37
CA ARG A 100 -11.00 -20.73 19.59
C ARG A 100 -12.09 -19.72 19.96
N GLU A 101 -11.85 -18.45 19.66
CA GLU A 101 -12.80 -17.35 19.90
C GLU A 101 -13.76 -17.14 18.73
N LEU A 102 -13.39 -17.58 17.52
CA LEU A 102 -14.17 -17.40 16.29
C LEU A 102 -14.48 -18.74 15.62
N PRO A 103 -15.59 -19.41 16.01
CA PRO A 103 -15.96 -20.72 15.49
C PRO A 103 -16.19 -20.79 13.98
N PHE A 104 -16.47 -19.68 13.29
CA PHE A 104 -16.60 -19.68 11.82
C PHE A 104 -15.29 -20.03 11.12
N LEU A 105 -14.14 -19.93 11.80
CA LEU A 105 -12.85 -20.43 11.32
C LEU A 105 -12.74 -21.97 11.44
N ALA A 106 -13.73 -22.65 12.02
CA ALA A 106 -13.83 -24.11 12.00
C ALA A 106 -14.07 -24.61 10.57
N GLY A 107 -13.51 -25.79 10.25
CA GLY A 107 -13.57 -26.34 8.89
C GLY A 107 -12.55 -25.77 7.90
N HIS A 108 -11.99 -24.58 8.13
CA HIS A 108 -10.98 -23.99 7.25
C HIS A 108 -9.54 -24.42 7.60
N THR A 109 -8.71 -24.58 6.57
CA THR A 109 -7.27 -24.82 6.70
C THR A 109 -6.56 -23.51 7.03
N LEU A 110 -6.03 -23.40 8.24
CA LEU A 110 -5.36 -22.19 8.71
C LEU A 110 -3.90 -22.14 8.27
N LYS A 111 -3.42 -20.96 7.88
CA LYS A 111 -2.01 -20.70 7.57
C LYS A 111 -1.17 -20.81 8.85
N SER A 112 0.03 -21.36 8.74
CA SER A 112 1.01 -21.39 9.84
C SER A 112 1.74 -20.06 9.92
N VAL A 113 1.12 -19.07 10.55
CA VAL A 113 1.64 -17.70 10.71
C VAL A 113 1.44 -17.19 12.13
N GLN A 114 2.22 -16.18 12.52
CA GLN A 114 2.04 -15.44 13.77
C GLN A 114 1.45 -14.07 13.43
N VAL A 115 0.29 -13.75 14.01
CA VAL A 115 -0.30 -12.41 13.93
C VAL A 115 0.52 -11.45 14.82
N LEU A 116 0.93 -11.94 16.00
CA LEU A 116 1.88 -11.28 16.90
C LEU A 116 2.87 -12.29 17.45
N GLY A 117 4.16 -12.03 17.26
CA GLY A 117 5.25 -12.87 17.78
C GLY A 117 5.47 -12.70 19.28
N LYS A 118 6.27 -13.60 19.89
CA LYS A 118 6.70 -13.48 21.29
C LYS A 118 7.58 -12.25 21.54
N ASN A 119 8.24 -11.76 20.50
CA ASN A 119 9.07 -10.57 20.48
C ASN A 119 8.27 -9.30 20.12
N LEU A 120 6.93 -9.36 20.18
CA LEU A 120 6.04 -8.25 19.86
C LEU A 120 6.22 -7.69 18.44
N ILE A 121 6.70 -8.50 17.50
CA ILE A 121 6.61 -8.18 16.07
C ILE A 121 5.24 -8.60 15.56
N ARG A 122 4.46 -7.61 15.12
CA ARG A 122 3.16 -7.78 14.46
C ARG A 122 3.35 -8.11 12.99
N LYS A 123 2.49 -8.97 12.45
CA LYS A 123 2.27 -9.09 11.01
C LYS A 123 1.00 -8.32 10.63
N ASN A 124 1.14 -7.29 9.80
CA ASN A 124 0.02 -6.46 9.35
C ASN A 124 -0.87 -7.23 8.38
N ALA A 125 -2.19 -6.99 8.44
CA ALA A 125 -3.19 -7.62 7.56
C ALA A 125 -2.98 -9.13 7.43
N THR A 126 -2.91 -9.85 8.55
CA THR A 126 -2.46 -11.24 8.53
C THR A 126 -3.55 -12.13 7.95
N VAL A 127 -3.30 -12.68 6.76
CA VAL A 127 -4.16 -13.73 6.19
C VAL A 127 -4.11 -14.97 7.07
N LEU A 128 -5.24 -15.30 7.70
CA LEU A 128 -5.43 -16.49 8.53
C LEU A 128 -5.71 -17.72 7.67
N THR A 129 -6.50 -17.58 6.61
CA THR A 129 -6.87 -18.65 5.68
C THR A 129 -7.29 -18.08 4.32
N GLU A 130 -7.25 -18.89 3.27
CA GLU A 130 -7.84 -18.59 1.96
C GLU A 130 -9.02 -19.55 1.77
N THR A 131 -10.15 -19.00 1.34
CA THR A 131 -11.36 -19.78 1.02
C THR A 131 -11.79 -19.51 -0.41
N GLU A 132 -12.73 -20.29 -0.94
CA GLU A 132 -13.36 -19.99 -2.25
C GLU A 132 -14.05 -18.62 -2.24
N SER A 133 -14.51 -18.16 -1.08
CA SER A 133 -15.17 -16.86 -0.91
C SER A 133 -14.20 -15.69 -0.75
N GLY A 134 -12.89 -15.94 -0.74
CA GLY A 134 -11.82 -14.95 -0.57
C GLY A 134 -10.95 -15.17 0.68
N PRO A 135 -9.99 -14.26 0.92
CA PRO A 135 -9.09 -14.33 2.07
C PRO A 135 -9.80 -13.92 3.36
N VAL A 136 -9.41 -14.52 4.48
CA VAL A 136 -9.79 -14.07 5.82
C VAL A 136 -8.56 -13.48 6.50
N ILE A 137 -8.61 -12.21 6.88
CA ILE A 137 -7.51 -11.49 7.52
C ILE A 137 -7.79 -11.20 8.99
N ALA A 138 -6.72 -10.98 9.76
CA ALA A 138 -6.79 -10.43 11.11
C ALA A 138 -5.91 -9.20 11.27
N ASN A 139 -6.44 -8.19 11.96
CA ASN A 139 -5.74 -7.02 12.42
C ASN A 139 -5.83 -6.93 13.94
N ILE A 140 -4.73 -6.52 14.59
CA ILE A 140 -4.74 -6.18 16.01
C ILE A 140 -5.20 -4.72 16.13
N GLU A 141 -6.24 -4.51 16.92
CA GLU A 141 -6.80 -3.18 17.20
C GLU A 141 -6.14 -2.57 18.43
N ALA A 142 -5.98 -3.38 19.47
CA ALA A 142 -5.36 -2.98 20.73
C ALA A 142 -4.74 -4.19 21.44
N LEU A 143 -3.75 -3.91 22.29
CA LEU A 143 -3.10 -4.87 23.18
C LEU A 143 -2.82 -4.15 24.51
N ASP A 144 -3.41 -4.65 25.59
CA ASP A 144 -3.20 -4.19 26.95
C ASP A 144 -2.71 -5.36 27.83
N ASP A 145 -2.46 -5.09 29.12
CA ASP A 145 -1.96 -6.08 30.09
C ASP A 145 -2.88 -7.30 30.20
N GLY A 146 -2.57 -8.33 29.41
CA GLY A 146 -3.27 -9.61 29.38
C GLY A 146 -4.47 -9.69 28.42
N CYS A 147 -4.79 -8.64 27.65
CA CYS A 147 -5.92 -8.65 26.71
C CYS A 147 -5.51 -8.17 25.32
N CYS A 148 -5.96 -8.85 24.26
CA CYS A 148 -5.73 -8.46 22.88
C CYS A 148 -7.05 -8.44 22.12
N TRP A 149 -7.33 -7.31 21.46
CA TRP A 149 -8.51 -7.11 20.64
C TRP A 149 -8.11 -7.17 19.17
N LEU A 150 -8.85 -7.96 18.41
CA LEU A 150 -8.61 -8.15 16.98
C LEU A 150 -9.89 -7.92 16.19
N SER A 151 -9.75 -7.33 15.00
CA SER A 151 -10.74 -7.49 13.93
C SER A 151 -10.34 -8.69 13.07
N VAL A 152 -11.33 -9.49 12.69
CA VAL A 152 -11.18 -10.58 11.74
C VAL A 152 -12.21 -10.40 10.64
N CYS A 153 -11.71 -10.22 9.42
CA CYS A 153 -12.50 -9.83 8.27
C CYS A 153 -12.44 -10.90 7.18
N ALA A 154 -13.60 -11.39 6.75
CA ALA A 154 -13.73 -12.18 5.53
C ALA A 154 -13.89 -11.21 4.35
N LEU A 155 -12.99 -11.30 3.37
CA LEU A 155 -12.93 -10.40 2.24
C LEU A 155 -13.44 -11.08 0.97
N SER A 156 -13.91 -10.29 0.00
CA SER A 156 -14.13 -10.79 -1.36
C SER A 156 -12.85 -11.32 -1.99
N PRO A 157 -12.89 -12.27 -2.96
CA PRO A 157 -11.69 -12.68 -3.67
C PRO A 157 -11.19 -11.57 -4.62
N ASP A 158 -12.12 -10.79 -5.18
CA ASP A 158 -11.87 -9.73 -6.14
C ASP A 158 -11.59 -8.40 -5.43
N PRO A 159 -10.41 -7.80 -5.64
CA PRO A 159 -10.12 -6.49 -5.09
C PRO A 159 -10.89 -5.41 -5.84
N PHE A 160 -11.30 -4.35 -5.14
CA PHE A 160 -11.79 -3.13 -5.78
C PHE A 160 -10.67 -2.16 -6.13
N ALA A 161 -9.49 -2.30 -5.51
CA ALA A 161 -8.31 -1.50 -5.83
C ALA A 161 -7.01 -2.26 -5.62
N ILE A 162 -5.98 -1.89 -6.37
CA ILE A 162 -4.60 -2.31 -6.14
C ILE A 162 -3.67 -1.12 -6.01
N VAL A 163 -2.60 -1.29 -5.24
CA VAL A 163 -1.60 -0.25 -4.99
C VAL A 163 -0.20 -0.79 -5.26
N GLU A 164 0.57 -0.03 -6.01
CA GLU A 164 1.98 -0.27 -6.30
C GLU A 164 2.82 0.91 -5.80
N CYS A 165 3.78 0.62 -4.92
CA CYS A 165 4.74 1.61 -4.44
C CYS A 165 6.05 1.47 -5.21
N LYS A 166 6.53 2.56 -5.82
CA LYS A 166 7.79 2.54 -6.57
C LYS A 166 8.65 3.75 -6.27
N ARG A 167 9.90 3.47 -6.01
CA ARG A 167 10.94 4.48 -5.87
C ARG A 167 11.52 4.80 -7.25
N VAL A 168 11.40 6.04 -7.72
CA VAL A 168 11.90 6.47 -9.04
C VAL A 168 13.03 7.49 -8.88
N GLY A 169 14.06 7.43 -9.70
CA GLY A 169 15.17 8.38 -9.61
C GLY A 169 16.46 7.92 -10.27
N VAL A 170 17.27 8.88 -10.75
CA VAL A 170 18.49 8.69 -11.57
C VAL A 170 19.72 8.50 -10.68
N GLN A 171 20.54 7.48 -10.97
CA GLN A 171 21.85 7.39 -10.32
C GLN A 171 22.78 8.49 -10.86
N GLU A 172 23.28 9.34 -9.96
CA GLU A 172 24.31 10.35 -10.23
C GLU A 172 25.43 9.77 -11.13
N GLY A 173 25.63 10.36 -12.32
CA GLY A 173 26.63 9.94 -13.31
C GLY A 173 26.17 8.96 -14.40
N MET A 174 24.94 8.43 -14.36
CA MET A 174 24.46 7.47 -15.38
C MET A 174 23.54 8.13 -16.43
N LYS A 175 23.87 7.93 -17.73
CA LYS A 175 23.06 8.36 -18.88
C LYS A 175 21.95 7.36 -19.29
N LYS A 176 22.01 6.11 -18.82
CA LYS A 176 20.97 5.09 -19.07
C LYS A 176 20.00 5.07 -17.89
N GLY A 177 18.71 4.92 -18.20
CA GLY A 177 17.64 4.86 -17.20
C GLY A 177 17.96 3.79 -16.14
N PRO A 178 17.97 4.13 -14.84
CA PRO A 178 18.26 3.16 -13.79
C PRO A 178 17.25 2.01 -13.76
N GLN A 179 17.65 0.86 -13.23
CA GLN A 179 16.78 -0.32 -13.04
C GLN A 179 15.45 0.00 -12.31
N THR A 180 15.40 1.08 -11.54
CA THR A 180 14.18 1.59 -10.89
C THR A 180 13.11 2.04 -11.89
N ILE A 181 13.50 2.60 -13.04
CA ILE A 181 12.59 2.96 -14.14
C ILE A 181 11.95 1.71 -14.75
N GLU A 182 12.75 0.68 -15.01
CA GLU A 182 12.22 -0.57 -15.57
C GLU A 182 11.24 -1.25 -14.61
N LYS A 183 11.49 -1.19 -13.31
CA LYS A 183 10.53 -1.67 -12.29
C LYS A 183 9.25 -0.84 -12.23
N ALA A 184 9.34 0.48 -12.40
CA ALA A 184 8.15 1.32 -12.46
C ALA A 184 7.32 1.04 -13.72
N LYS A 185 7.97 0.79 -14.87
CA LYS A 185 7.31 0.36 -16.10
C LYS A 185 6.64 -1.01 -15.96
N GLN A 186 7.23 -1.95 -15.22
CA GLN A 186 6.57 -3.21 -14.90
C GLN A 186 5.27 -2.97 -14.13
N GLY A 187 5.28 -2.10 -13.11
CA GLY A 187 4.05 -1.70 -12.41
C GLY A 187 3.00 -1.08 -13.36
N SER A 188 3.44 -0.29 -14.34
CA SER A 188 2.54 0.29 -15.36
C SER A 188 1.88 -0.76 -16.25
N TYR A 189 2.57 -1.87 -16.53
CA TYR A 189 1.99 -3.00 -17.24
C TYR A 189 0.90 -3.67 -16.40
N VAL A 190 1.18 -3.97 -15.12
CA VAL A 190 0.20 -4.55 -14.19
C VAL A 190 -1.05 -3.67 -14.11
N ALA A 191 -0.89 -2.36 -13.93
CA ALA A 191 -2.01 -1.42 -13.85
C ALA A 191 -2.94 -1.45 -15.07
N ARG A 192 -2.41 -1.82 -16.25
CA ARG A 192 -3.19 -1.89 -17.49
C ARG A 192 -3.83 -3.25 -17.72
N SER A 193 -3.28 -4.32 -17.15
CA SER A 193 -3.72 -5.69 -17.44
C SER A 193 -4.69 -6.26 -16.42
N VAL A 194 -4.71 -5.78 -15.17
CA VAL A 194 -5.54 -6.40 -14.11
C VAL A 194 -7.01 -5.96 -14.10
N SER A 195 -7.33 -4.76 -14.60
CA SER A 195 -8.69 -4.21 -14.53
C SER A 195 -9.49 -4.53 -15.79
N ALA A 196 -10.78 -4.84 -15.64
CA ALA A 196 -11.70 -4.99 -16.77
C ALA A 196 -11.89 -3.69 -17.57
N LEU A 197 -11.71 -2.53 -16.94
CA LEU A 197 -11.81 -1.23 -17.63
C LEU A 197 -10.52 -0.93 -18.39
N GLN A 198 -10.59 -1.07 -19.72
CA GLN A 198 -9.44 -0.94 -20.61
C GLN A 198 -9.32 0.47 -21.20
N LYS A 199 -8.07 0.96 -21.31
CA LYS A 199 -7.72 2.28 -21.91
C LYS A 199 -7.36 2.14 -23.38
N VAL A 200 -8.09 2.83 -24.26
CA VAL A 200 -7.79 2.93 -25.70
C VAL A 200 -7.42 4.38 -26.04
N ARG A 201 -6.23 4.60 -26.60
CA ARG A 201 -5.78 5.94 -27.05
C ARG A 201 -6.42 6.27 -28.40
N LEU A 202 -7.16 7.37 -28.44
CA LEU A 202 -7.76 7.91 -29.66
C LEU A 202 -6.75 8.79 -30.44
N ARG A 203 -7.01 9.02 -31.74
CA ARG A 203 -6.15 9.85 -32.61
C ARG A 203 -6.02 11.31 -32.14
N ASN A 204 -7.02 11.82 -31.43
CA ASN A 204 -6.98 13.15 -30.81
C ASN A 204 -6.16 13.19 -29.51
N GLY A 205 -5.51 12.09 -29.12
CA GLY A 205 -4.73 12.00 -27.90
C GLY A 205 -5.58 12.01 -26.63
N GLN A 206 -6.86 11.65 -26.69
CA GLN A 206 -7.71 11.35 -25.52
C GLN A 206 -7.79 9.84 -25.26
N PHE A 207 -8.28 9.43 -24.09
CA PHE A 207 -8.52 8.02 -23.76
C PHE A 207 -10.02 7.70 -23.79
N GLN A 208 -10.35 6.65 -24.53
CA GLN A 208 -11.64 5.96 -24.47
C GLN A 208 -11.50 4.80 -23.47
N GLY A 209 -12.47 4.67 -22.57
CA GLY A 209 -12.65 3.48 -21.74
C GLY A 209 -13.54 2.48 -22.45
N VAL A 210 -13.25 1.19 -22.29
CA VAL A 210 -14.09 0.07 -22.73
C VAL A 210 -14.16 -0.95 -21.60
N ILE A 211 -15.36 -1.43 -21.29
CA ILE A 211 -15.61 -2.47 -20.29
C ILE A 211 -16.77 -3.35 -20.75
N GLU A 212 -16.68 -4.66 -20.50
CA GLU A 212 -17.78 -5.60 -20.67
C GLU A 212 -18.66 -5.55 -19.40
N THR A 213 -19.97 -5.37 -19.57
CA THR A 213 -20.95 -5.38 -18.47
C THR A 213 -21.38 -6.81 -18.14
N SER A 214 -22.06 -7.01 -17.01
CA SER A 214 -22.49 -8.35 -16.57
C SER A 214 -23.42 -9.10 -17.52
N ASP A 215 -24.06 -8.41 -18.45
CA ASP A 215 -24.91 -8.96 -19.51
C ASP A 215 -24.13 -9.35 -20.79
N GLY A 216 -22.81 -9.14 -20.81
CA GLY A 216 -21.93 -9.42 -21.95
C GLY A 216 -21.89 -8.31 -23.00
N GLU A 217 -22.59 -7.18 -22.76
CA GLU A 217 -22.53 -6.03 -23.65
C GLU A 217 -21.30 -5.16 -23.37
N PHE A 218 -20.87 -4.37 -24.36
CA PHE A 218 -19.76 -3.43 -24.16
C PHE A 218 -20.27 -2.03 -23.85
N ARG A 219 -19.82 -1.48 -22.72
CA ARG A 219 -19.89 -0.05 -22.45
C ARG A 219 -18.58 0.63 -22.85
N SER A 220 -18.70 1.74 -23.57
CA SER A 220 -17.55 2.59 -23.89
C SER A 220 -17.90 4.07 -23.80
N GLY A 221 -16.91 4.88 -23.46
CA GLY A 221 -17.04 6.34 -23.38
C GLY A 221 -15.71 7.01 -23.05
N PRO A 222 -15.67 8.34 -22.88
CA PRO A 222 -14.49 9.01 -22.35
C PRO A 222 -14.06 8.35 -21.04
N TYR A 223 -12.78 7.98 -20.94
CA TYR A 223 -12.28 7.10 -19.87
C TYR A 223 -12.66 7.59 -18.46
N SER A 224 -12.41 8.87 -18.18
CA SER A 224 -12.70 9.47 -16.87
C SER A 224 -14.18 9.50 -16.53
N SER A 225 -15.05 9.67 -17.53
CA SER A 225 -16.50 9.66 -17.36
C SER A 225 -17.01 8.25 -17.07
N LEU A 226 -16.56 7.26 -17.84
CA LEU A 226 -16.92 5.86 -17.64
C LEU A 226 -16.40 5.32 -16.31
N GLN A 227 -15.17 5.67 -15.92
CA GLN A 227 -14.63 5.32 -14.61
C GLN A 227 -15.49 5.90 -13.48
N ARG A 228 -15.91 7.16 -13.58
CA ARG A 228 -16.79 7.78 -12.57
C ARG A 228 -18.16 7.11 -12.52
N GLU A 229 -18.74 6.77 -13.67
CA GLU A 229 -19.98 5.99 -13.77
C GLU A 229 -19.82 4.67 -13.02
N ILE A 230 -18.73 3.94 -13.28
CA ILE A 230 -18.43 2.67 -12.62
C ILE A 230 -18.27 2.86 -11.12
N ILE A 231 -17.51 3.85 -10.64
CA ILE A 231 -17.28 4.16 -9.20
C ILE A 231 -18.53 4.71 -8.49
N ASN A 232 -19.48 5.29 -9.20
CA ASN A 232 -20.76 5.73 -8.63
C ASN A 232 -21.87 4.68 -8.70
N ASN A 233 -21.69 3.62 -9.48
CA ASN A 233 -22.73 2.61 -9.63
C ASN A 233 -22.92 1.82 -8.31
N PRO A 234 -24.14 1.77 -7.75
CA PRO A 234 -24.40 1.02 -6.51
C PRO A 234 -24.36 -0.50 -6.71
N SER A 235 -24.49 -1.00 -7.94
CA SER A 235 -24.45 -2.43 -8.23
C SER A 235 -23.01 -2.94 -8.25
N LEU A 236 -22.71 -3.86 -7.33
CA LEU A 236 -21.47 -4.63 -7.28
C LEU A 236 -21.19 -5.40 -8.57
N THR A 237 -22.24 -5.90 -9.21
CA THR A 237 -22.12 -6.89 -10.27
C THR A 237 -22.17 -6.28 -11.66
N ALA A 238 -22.59 -5.02 -11.81
CA ALA A 238 -22.76 -4.39 -13.12
C ALA A 238 -21.45 -4.31 -13.93
N PHE A 239 -20.32 -4.20 -13.25
CA PHE A 239 -18.99 -4.05 -13.85
C PHE A 239 -18.00 -5.05 -13.23
N PRO A 240 -18.14 -6.35 -13.56
CA PRO A 240 -17.31 -7.39 -13.00
C PRO A 240 -15.84 -7.17 -13.38
N GLY A 241 -14.92 -7.45 -12.46
CA GLY A 241 -13.48 -7.34 -12.70
C GLY A 241 -12.94 -5.90 -12.78
N PHE A 242 -13.74 -4.88 -12.51
CA PHE A 242 -13.22 -3.52 -12.36
C PHE A 242 -12.31 -3.42 -11.12
N ILE A 243 -11.07 -3.01 -11.34
CA ILE A 243 -10.08 -2.74 -10.31
C ILE A 243 -9.55 -1.32 -10.50
N LEU A 244 -9.63 -0.48 -9.47
CA LEU A 244 -9.00 0.85 -9.45
C LEU A 244 -7.49 0.71 -9.21
N THR A 245 -6.67 1.27 -10.10
CA THR A 245 -5.21 1.10 -10.02
C THR A 245 -4.49 2.34 -9.50
N ILE A 246 -3.73 2.19 -8.42
CA ILE A 246 -3.06 3.28 -7.72
C ILE A 246 -1.54 3.07 -7.73
N GLY A 247 -0.80 4.04 -8.26
CA GLY A 247 0.65 4.10 -8.16
C GLY A 247 1.07 5.13 -7.13
N VAL A 248 1.95 4.77 -6.20
CA VAL A 248 2.59 5.73 -5.27
C VAL A 248 4.07 5.78 -5.62
N VAL A 249 4.55 6.94 -6.04
CA VAL A 249 5.94 7.14 -6.44
C VAL A 249 6.65 8.21 -5.63
N SER A 250 7.94 8.05 -5.37
CA SER A 250 8.80 9.07 -4.77
C SER A 250 10.03 9.32 -5.65
N ASN A 251 10.57 10.54 -5.60
CA ASN A 251 11.72 10.95 -6.42
C ASN A 251 13.07 10.81 -5.70
N HIS A 252 14.10 10.49 -6.47
CA HIS A 252 15.51 10.58 -6.10
C HIS A 252 16.27 11.22 -7.27
N GLY A 253 16.51 12.53 -7.20
CA GLY A 253 17.32 13.25 -8.20
C GLY A 253 16.52 13.86 -9.35
N ASN A 254 15.74 14.92 -9.05
CA ASN A 254 15.14 15.84 -10.02
C ASN A 254 14.22 15.22 -11.09
N TRP A 255 13.34 14.28 -10.72
CA TRP A 255 12.09 14.13 -11.48
C TRP A 255 11.17 15.31 -11.15
N PHE A 256 10.95 16.16 -12.14
CA PHE A 256 10.22 17.42 -12.03
C PHE A 256 8.71 17.22 -11.77
N THR A 257 8.07 18.31 -11.34
CA THR A 257 6.68 18.45 -10.90
C THR A 257 5.64 17.99 -11.94
N SER A 258 4.35 17.96 -11.54
CA SER A 258 3.19 17.75 -12.42
C SER A 258 3.26 18.50 -13.75
N ASP A 259 3.89 19.68 -13.74
CA ASP A 259 3.92 20.63 -14.87
C ASP A 259 5.02 20.32 -15.90
N ASN A 260 5.99 19.46 -15.57
CA ASN A 260 7.08 19.08 -16.49
C ASN A 260 7.43 17.59 -16.37
N GLN A 261 6.46 16.74 -16.71
CA GLN A 261 6.64 15.29 -16.67
C GLN A 261 7.66 14.81 -17.71
N ASN A 262 8.69 14.09 -17.27
CA ASN A 262 9.55 13.34 -18.18
C ASN A 262 8.77 12.17 -18.84
N LYS A 263 9.37 11.55 -19.85
CA LYS A 263 8.69 10.50 -20.64
C LYS A 263 8.22 9.34 -19.76
N GLU A 264 8.97 8.98 -18.71
CA GLU A 264 8.64 7.88 -17.84
C GLU A 264 7.47 8.21 -16.91
N LEU A 265 7.44 9.40 -16.30
CA LEU A 265 6.32 9.84 -15.47
C LEU A 265 5.03 9.91 -16.30
N LYS A 266 5.12 10.34 -17.57
CA LYS A 266 4.02 10.27 -18.53
C LYS A 266 3.52 8.86 -18.76
N VAL A 267 4.43 7.87 -18.90
CA VAL A 267 4.04 6.46 -19.04
C VAL A 267 3.29 5.97 -17.81
N LEU A 268 3.78 6.31 -16.60
CA LEU A 268 3.09 5.93 -15.35
C LEU A 268 1.72 6.60 -15.24
N ALA A 269 1.65 7.92 -15.46
CA ALA A 269 0.44 8.71 -15.31
C ALA A 269 -0.68 8.27 -16.26
N GLN A 270 -0.31 7.78 -17.46
CA GLN A 270 -1.25 7.23 -18.42
C GLN A 270 -1.67 5.78 -18.13
N SER A 271 -0.90 5.06 -17.32
CA SER A 271 -1.14 3.65 -17.04
C SER A 271 -2.04 3.48 -15.82
N TYR A 272 -1.68 4.10 -14.70
CA TYR A 272 -2.48 4.08 -13.48
C TYR A 272 -3.72 4.95 -13.59
N ASP A 273 -4.73 4.63 -12.79
CA ASP A 273 -5.92 5.47 -12.64
C ASP A 273 -5.65 6.63 -11.72
N TRP A 274 -4.93 6.34 -10.63
CA TRP A 274 -4.37 7.32 -9.73
C TRP A 274 -2.86 7.16 -9.67
N LEU A 275 -2.13 8.24 -9.95
CA LEU A 275 -0.69 8.29 -9.72
C LEU A 275 -0.40 9.38 -8.69
N LEU A 276 0.03 8.96 -7.52
CA LEU A 276 0.40 9.82 -6.41
C LEU A 276 1.91 9.98 -6.37
N PHE A 277 2.36 11.21 -6.19
CA PHE A 277 3.76 11.54 -6.00
C PHE A 277 4.01 11.98 -4.57
N LEU A 278 4.70 11.15 -3.79
CA LEU A 278 5.17 11.50 -2.46
C LEU A 278 6.35 12.46 -2.59
N THR A 279 6.13 13.70 -2.14
CA THR A 279 7.08 14.81 -2.28
C THR A 279 8.35 14.58 -1.47
N ASP A 280 9.45 15.13 -1.97
CA ASP A 280 10.73 15.18 -1.25
C ASP A 280 10.57 15.82 0.13
N HIS A 281 9.79 16.90 0.22
CA HIS A 281 9.51 17.57 1.48
C HIS A 281 8.80 16.66 2.48
N GLY A 282 7.70 16.02 2.05
CA GLY A 282 6.93 15.12 2.92
C GLY A 282 7.74 13.92 3.39
N LEU A 283 8.45 13.25 2.49
CA LEU A 283 9.30 12.11 2.87
C LEU A 283 10.46 12.54 3.77
N ALA A 284 11.10 13.69 3.50
CA ALA A 284 12.18 14.21 4.34
C ALA A 284 11.67 14.58 5.74
N LYS A 285 10.48 15.18 5.83
CA LYS A 285 9.83 15.50 7.11
C LYS A 285 9.53 14.24 7.91
N PHE A 286 8.88 13.25 7.30
CA PHE A 286 8.62 11.94 7.92
C PHE A 286 9.89 11.32 8.51
N ILE A 287 10.98 11.33 7.74
CA ILE A 287 12.24 10.73 8.18
C ILE A 287 12.90 11.54 9.29
N ASN A 288 12.89 12.87 9.17
CA ASN A 288 13.51 13.73 10.17
C ASN A 288 12.79 13.58 11.52
N ASP A 289 11.47 13.73 11.51
CA ASP A 289 10.64 13.80 12.70
C ASP A 289 10.49 12.46 13.44
N LEU A 290 10.66 11.33 12.72
CA LEU A 290 10.48 9.99 13.31
C LEU A 290 11.79 9.20 13.46
N LEU A 291 12.83 9.47 12.66
CA LEU A 291 14.03 8.62 12.60
C LEU A 291 15.32 9.34 12.97
N LEU A 292 15.60 10.51 12.41
CA LEU A 292 16.90 11.19 12.61
C LEU A 292 16.91 12.05 13.87
N GLU A 293 15.91 12.92 14.02
CA GLU A 293 15.74 13.83 15.14
C GLU A 293 14.34 13.57 15.73
N PRO A 294 14.07 12.39 16.32
CA PRO A 294 12.71 12.02 16.70
C PRO A 294 12.15 13.01 17.71
N VAL A 295 10.97 13.56 17.42
CA VAL A 295 10.21 14.31 18.42
C VAL A 295 9.87 13.36 19.58
N SER A 296 9.84 13.89 20.80
CA SER A 296 9.58 13.09 22.00
C SER A 296 8.31 12.24 21.84
N GLY A 297 8.43 10.94 22.09
CA GLY A 297 7.34 9.97 21.91
C GLY A 297 7.39 9.18 20.60
N PHE A 298 8.34 9.45 19.69
CA PHE A 298 8.57 8.68 18.46
C PHE A 298 9.79 7.74 18.52
N GLU A 299 10.43 7.61 19.67
CA GLU A 299 11.57 6.71 19.89
C GLU A 299 11.29 5.24 19.49
N PRO A 300 10.08 4.68 19.72
CA PRO A 300 9.77 3.31 19.26
C PRO A 300 9.96 3.12 17.75
N VAL A 301 9.58 4.11 16.95
CA VAL A 301 9.70 4.06 15.47
C VAL A 301 11.17 4.10 15.06
N ARG A 302 11.96 5.03 15.62
CA ARG A 302 13.41 5.10 15.37
C ARG A 302 14.11 3.81 15.75
N ASN A 303 13.80 3.26 16.92
CA ASN A 303 14.43 2.04 17.43
C ASN A 303 14.10 0.85 16.52
N ALA A 304 12.82 0.70 16.16
CA ALA A 304 12.39 -0.37 15.27
C ALA A 304 13.06 -0.29 13.89
N PHE A 305 13.17 0.91 13.31
CA PHE A 305 13.91 1.15 12.07
C PHE A 305 15.38 0.79 12.24
N THR A 306 16.06 1.36 13.24
CA THR A 306 17.51 1.18 13.44
C THR A 306 17.87 -0.30 13.63
N GLU A 307 17.12 -1.02 14.47
CA GLU A 307 17.31 -2.45 14.71
C GLU A 307 17.08 -3.31 13.46
N SER A 308 16.17 -2.90 12.58
CA SER A 308 15.91 -3.58 11.31
C SER A 308 17.07 -3.46 10.32
N TYR A 309 17.95 -2.48 10.52
CA TYR A 309 19.07 -2.15 9.64
C TYR A 309 20.43 -2.26 10.35
N GLN A 310 20.61 -3.19 11.30
CA GLN A 310 21.92 -3.45 11.94
C GLN A 310 22.80 -4.47 11.19
N GLY A 311 22.38 -4.92 10.00
CA GLY A 311 23.12 -5.91 9.20
C GLY A 311 22.94 -7.37 9.64
N THR A 312 22.17 -7.63 10.70
CA THR A 312 21.78 -8.99 11.09
C THR A 312 20.63 -9.49 10.22
N ARG A 313 20.78 -10.68 9.63
CA ARG A 313 19.76 -11.26 8.75
C ARG A 313 18.59 -11.80 9.58
N GLY A 314 17.36 -11.51 9.15
CA GLY A 314 16.14 -12.16 9.68
C GLY A 314 15.40 -11.42 10.79
N THR A 315 15.87 -10.24 11.20
CA THR A 315 15.29 -9.45 12.30
C THR A 315 14.46 -8.24 11.86
N ASN A 316 14.23 -8.06 10.55
CA ASN A 316 13.54 -6.87 10.05
C ASN A 316 12.11 -6.77 10.63
N LYS A 317 11.89 -5.71 11.41
CA LYS A 317 10.69 -5.37 12.15
C LYS A 317 10.19 -3.95 11.81
N PHE A 318 10.54 -3.47 10.63
CA PHE A 318 10.13 -2.17 10.12
C PHE A 318 9.82 -2.25 8.62
N THR A 319 8.79 -3.01 8.26
CA THR A 319 8.26 -3.13 6.90
C THR A 319 6.75 -3.01 6.90
N LYS A 320 6.16 -2.78 5.72
CA LYS A 320 4.70 -2.79 5.54
C LYS A 320 4.02 -4.06 6.09
N SER A 321 4.69 -5.21 5.97
CA SER A 321 4.13 -6.52 6.36
C SER A 321 4.48 -6.94 7.78
N ARG A 322 5.60 -6.46 8.34
CA ARG A 322 6.06 -6.80 9.69
C ARG A 322 6.59 -5.57 10.41
N ILE A 323 6.03 -5.29 11.57
CA ILE A 323 6.41 -4.12 12.35
C ILE A 323 6.45 -4.41 13.84
N ASP A 324 7.39 -3.78 14.54
CA ASP A 324 7.40 -3.70 16.00
C ASP A 324 6.08 -3.09 16.52
N PHE A 325 5.46 -3.72 17.53
CA PHE A 325 4.12 -3.33 17.97
C PHE A 325 4.04 -1.90 18.50
N GLU A 326 5.05 -1.43 19.25
CA GLU A 326 5.07 -0.06 19.75
C GLU A 326 5.30 0.95 18.61
N ALA A 327 6.11 0.57 17.61
CA ALA A 327 6.26 1.39 16.41
C ALA A 327 4.95 1.47 15.61
N ASP A 328 4.20 0.37 15.47
CA ASP A 328 2.88 0.37 14.81
C ASP A 328 1.89 1.30 15.51
N LYS A 329 1.75 1.16 16.84
CA LYS A 329 0.88 2.03 17.65
C LYS A 329 1.25 3.50 17.48
N THR A 330 2.55 3.78 17.50
CA THR A 330 3.09 5.13 17.34
C THR A 330 2.83 5.69 15.94
N LEU A 331 3.01 4.90 14.88
CA LEU A 331 2.74 5.30 13.50
C LEU A 331 1.24 5.52 13.25
N ARG A 332 0.36 4.64 13.76
CA ARG A 332 -1.10 4.83 13.68
C ARG A 332 -1.52 6.16 14.28
N ARG A 333 -1.01 6.46 15.48
CA ARG A 333 -1.26 7.75 16.14
C ARG A 333 -0.73 8.92 15.31
N TYR A 334 0.52 8.84 14.85
CA TYR A 334 1.12 9.90 14.04
C TYR A 334 0.28 10.21 12.78
N PHE A 335 -0.13 9.19 12.05
CA PHE A 335 -0.92 9.36 10.82
C PHE A 335 -2.36 9.82 11.08
N ALA A 336 -2.96 9.43 12.20
CA ALA A 336 -4.27 9.93 12.61
C ALA A 336 -4.20 11.42 13.01
N ASP A 337 -3.22 11.78 13.84
CA ASP A 337 -3.10 13.14 14.41
C ASP A 337 -2.64 14.18 13.38
N HIS A 338 -1.92 13.76 12.32
CA HIS A 338 -1.33 14.65 11.31
C HIS A 338 -1.91 14.41 9.91
N SER A 339 -3.12 13.86 9.80
CA SER A 339 -3.72 13.45 8.52
C SER A 339 -3.69 14.54 7.45
N THR A 340 -4.15 15.76 7.74
CA THR A 340 -4.16 16.89 6.80
C THR A 340 -2.76 17.27 6.31
N GLU A 341 -1.76 17.24 7.20
CA GLU A 341 -0.38 17.52 6.83
C GLU A 341 0.18 16.40 5.95
N ILE A 342 -0.06 15.15 6.29
CA ILE A 342 0.41 13.99 5.53
C ILE A 342 -0.23 13.95 4.14
N GLU A 343 -1.49 14.30 4.01
CA GLU A 343 -2.16 14.39 2.71
C GLU A 343 -1.49 15.42 1.80
N SER A 344 -0.98 16.53 2.36
CA SER A 344 -0.20 17.54 1.63
C SER A 344 1.16 17.03 1.13
N TRP A 345 1.64 15.88 1.63
CA TRP A 345 2.86 15.26 1.14
C TRP A 345 2.69 14.64 -0.24
N PHE A 346 1.46 14.43 -0.70
CA PHE A 346 1.16 13.83 -1.98
C PHE A 346 0.71 14.86 -3.00
N ASN A 347 1.36 14.86 -4.16
CA ASN A 347 0.83 15.49 -5.37
C ASN A 347 0.07 14.45 -6.20
N VAL A 348 -1.15 14.77 -6.62
CA VAL A 348 -1.88 13.94 -7.58
C VAL A 348 -1.40 14.27 -8.99
N ILE A 349 -0.72 13.31 -9.63
CA ILE A 349 -0.19 13.45 -10.99
C ILE A 349 -1.23 13.01 -12.03
N SER A 350 -2.00 11.98 -11.70
CA SER A 350 -3.12 11.49 -12.49
C SER A 350 -4.21 11.02 -11.52
N PRO A 351 -5.50 11.28 -11.79
CA PRO A 351 -6.00 12.14 -12.86
C PRO A 351 -5.67 13.62 -12.59
N GLU A 352 -5.51 14.42 -13.65
CA GLU A 352 -5.23 15.86 -13.52
C GLU A 352 -6.36 16.60 -12.80
N ASN A 353 -5.99 17.63 -12.03
CA ASN A 353 -6.92 18.51 -11.29
C ASN A 353 -7.81 17.80 -10.26
N ARG A 354 -7.38 16.64 -9.76
CA ARG A 354 -8.05 15.96 -8.65
C ARG A 354 -7.24 16.00 -7.38
N THR A 355 -7.93 15.74 -6.29
CA THR A 355 -7.41 15.81 -4.92
C THR A 355 -7.30 14.43 -4.30
N LEU A 356 -6.45 14.31 -3.29
CA LEU A 356 -6.32 13.07 -2.54
C LEU A 356 -7.62 12.70 -1.79
N GLY A 357 -8.40 13.68 -1.35
CA GLY A 357 -9.72 13.47 -0.74
C GLY A 357 -10.72 12.85 -1.71
N GLU A 358 -10.64 13.14 -3.01
CA GLU A 358 -11.46 12.45 -4.02
C GLU A 358 -11.06 10.98 -4.16
N LEU A 359 -9.76 10.65 -4.13
CA LEU A 359 -9.31 9.25 -4.12
C LEU A 359 -9.81 8.52 -2.87
N GLN A 360 -9.70 9.14 -1.70
CA GLN A 360 -10.22 8.57 -0.46
C GLN A 360 -11.74 8.30 -0.58
N SER A 361 -12.49 9.26 -1.13
CA SER A 361 -13.93 9.10 -1.38
C SER A 361 -14.22 7.95 -2.35
N ASP A 362 -13.41 7.78 -3.40
CA ASP A 362 -13.56 6.71 -4.38
C ASP A 362 -13.33 5.34 -3.75
N LEU A 363 -12.26 5.21 -2.96
CA LEU A 363 -11.95 3.99 -2.22
C LEU A 363 -13.06 3.64 -1.23
N ASN A 364 -13.55 4.62 -0.47
CA ASN A 364 -14.66 4.42 0.46
C ASN A 364 -15.96 4.02 -0.24
N THR A 365 -16.24 4.61 -1.41
CA THR A 365 -17.41 4.27 -2.21
C THR A 365 -17.32 2.83 -2.72
N LEU A 366 -16.14 2.41 -3.18
CA LEU A 366 -15.89 1.05 -3.66
C LEU A 366 -15.91 0.02 -2.52
N ALA A 367 -15.33 0.35 -1.38
CA ALA A 367 -15.27 -0.49 -0.18
C ALA A 367 -16.67 -0.89 0.32
N ARG A 368 -17.58 0.10 0.41
CA ARG A 368 -18.96 -0.08 0.88
C ARG A 368 -19.82 -0.95 -0.01
N ARG A 369 -19.44 -1.17 -1.27
CA ARG A 369 -20.26 -1.98 -2.18
C ARG A 369 -20.41 -3.41 -1.70
N GLY A 370 -19.39 -3.97 -1.03
CA GLY A 370 -19.41 -5.35 -0.54
C GLY A 370 -20.04 -5.56 0.83
N GLU A 371 -20.47 -4.49 1.49
CA GLU A 371 -21.12 -4.51 2.80
C GLU A 371 -22.64 -4.65 2.60
N SER A 372 -23.10 -5.84 2.21
CA SER A 372 -24.52 -6.16 2.06
C SER A 372 -24.92 -7.38 2.89
#